data_AF-A0A1B6KLK8-F1
#
_entry.id   AF-A0A1B6KLK8-F1
#
_cell.length_a   1.000
_cell.length_b   1.000
_cell.length_c   1.000
_cell.angle_alpha   90.00
_cell.angle_beta   90.00
_cell.angle_gamma   90.00
#
_symmetry.space_group_name_H-M   'P 1'
#
loop_
_entity.id
_entity.type
_entity.pdbx_description
1 polymer ?
#
loop_
_entity_poly.entity_id
_entity_poly.type
_entity_poly.pdbx_seq_one_letter_code
_entity_poly.pdbx_strand_id
1 'polypeptide(L)'
;LTAHSCDESWTSGGVGKDRNSSYKLLQLNNLAVYWDNVATDQMMGDLSIPELSAAMGKRTGDANHNYLLVPVSAQAQVKRNRSEHPLRSRTQPRIVCDLKFDEVRLSLSDRQFNQMVSSVKMLDSVMLSQRYRKHRPTIPVMEDPRAWWRYAFTCITVPRQTWLTMHQRAKENIAYVDIYSKLLHTSTASAPLAPDHKQLKDTVEWERGFDELRALREVAMCRVRPPPLPNAP
;
A
#
# COMPACT_ATOMS: atom_id res chain seq x y z
N LEU A 1 -19.86 -5.19 -3.09
CA LEU A 1 -18.68 -6.03 -2.85
C LEU A 1 -19.00 -7.01 -1.73
N THR A 2 -18.81 -8.30 -1.95
CA THR A 2 -18.89 -9.34 -0.92
C THR A 2 -17.56 -10.10 -0.86
N ALA A 3 -17.23 -10.63 0.31
CA ALA A 3 -16.02 -11.42 0.53
C ALA A 3 -16.34 -12.58 1.46
N HIS A 4 -15.98 -13.78 1.04
CA HIS A 4 -16.23 -15.02 1.79
C HIS A 4 -14.93 -15.80 1.96
N SER A 5 -14.76 -16.43 3.12
CA SER A 5 -13.71 -17.44 3.32
C SER A 5 -14.15 -18.76 2.70
N CYS A 6 -13.25 -19.40 1.97
CA CYS A 6 -13.54 -20.62 1.22
C CYS A 6 -12.48 -21.69 1.50
N ASP A 7 -12.71 -22.88 0.95
CA ASP A 7 -11.70 -23.93 0.85
C ASP A 7 -10.92 -23.87 -0.48
N GLU A 8 -10.07 -24.88 -0.70
CA GLU A 8 -9.22 -24.99 -1.90
C GLU A 8 -10.02 -25.18 -3.20
N SER A 9 -11.26 -25.69 -3.10
CA SER A 9 -12.22 -25.79 -4.20
C SER A 9 -13.06 -24.53 -4.41
N TRP A 10 -12.77 -23.44 -3.69
CA TRP A 10 -13.50 -22.17 -3.76
C TRP A 10 -14.96 -22.27 -3.31
N THR A 11 -15.28 -23.23 -2.45
CA THR A 11 -16.62 -23.37 -1.87
C THR A 11 -16.70 -22.66 -0.52
N SER A 12 -17.77 -21.90 -0.32
CA SER A 12 -18.01 -21.15 0.91
C SER A 12 -18.34 -22.08 2.07
N GLY A 13 -17.76 -21.83 3.24
CA GLY A 13 -18.04 -22.61 4.46
C GLY A 13 -17.24 -23.92 4.60
N GLY A 14 -16.42 -24.28 3.60
CA GLY A 14 -15.48 -25.39 3.71
C GLY A 14 -14.29 -25.10 4.62
N VAL A 15 -13.86 -26.09 5.40
CA VAL A 15 -12.61 -26.02 6.17
C VAL A 15 -11.46 -26.45 5.25
N GLY A 16 -10.57 -25.53 4.92
CA GLY A 16 -9.40 -25.82 4.10
C GLY A 16 -8.48 -26.87 4.75
N LYS A 17 -8.04 -27.86 3.96
CA LYS A 17 -7.12 -28.92 4.42
C LYS A 17 -5.72 -28.38 4.73
N ASP A 18 -5.26 -27.38 3.99
CA ASP A 18 -3.96 -26.73 4.19
C ASP A 18 -4.03 -25.65 5.28
N ARG A 19 -3.49 -25.96 6.46
CA ARG A 19 -3.38 -25.01 7.58
C ARG A 19 -2.48 -23.82 7.27
N ASN A 20 -1.54 -23.96 6.33
CA ASN A 20 -0.63 -22.90 5.95
C ASN A 20 -1.19 -22.01 4.85
N SER A 21 -2.35 -22.32 4.27
CA SER A 21 -3.01 -21.46 3.28
C SER A 21 -4.34 -20.91 3.81
N SER A 22 -4.78 -19.82 3.20
CA SER A 22 -6.14 -19.28 3.36
C SER A 22 -6.68 -18.90 2.00
N TYR A 23 -7.96 -19.21 1.76
CA TYR A 23 -8.64 -18.96 0.50
C TYR A 23 -9.78 -17.98 0.74
N LYS A 24 -9.91 -16.98 -0.13
CA LYS A 24 -10.98 -15.99 -0.11
C LYS A 24 -11.58 -15.83 -1.49
N LEU A 25 -12.91 -15.85 -1.55
CA LEU A 25 -13.67 -15.54 -2.75
C LEU A 25 -14.28 -14.15 -2.59
N LEU A 26 -13.95 -13.24 -3.50
CA LEU A 26 -14.52 -11.90 -3.55
C LEU A 26 -15.42 -11.79 -4.76
N GLN A 27 -16.58 -11.17 -4.60
CA GLN A 27 -17.48 -10.82 -5.70
C GLN A 27 -17.74 -9.33 -5.69
N LEU A 28 -17.49 -8.72 -6.84
CA LEU A 28 -17.68 -7.31 -7.09
C LEU A 28 -18.75 -7.19 -8.15
N ASN A 29 -19.84 -6.51 -7.82
CA ASN A 29 -20.95 -6.31 -8.74
C ASN A 29 -20.99 -4.83 -9.11
N ASN A 30 -21.09 -4.55 -10.41
CA ASN A 30 -21.31 -3.21 -10.95
C ASN A 30 -20.27 -2.17 -10.47
N LEU A 31 -18.99 -2.55 -10.38
CA LEU A 31 -17.91 -1.58 -10.10
C LEU A 31 -17.75 -0.66 -11.30
N ALA A 32 -17.90 0.63 -11.08
CA ALA A 32 -17.60 1.65 -12.06
C ALA A 32 -16.61 2.65 -11.49
N VAL A 33 -15.80 3.23 -12.37
CA VAL A 33 -14.93 4.37 -12.05
C VAL A 33 -15.21 5.44 -13.08
N TYR A 34 -15.48 6.66 -12.65
CA TYR A 34 -15.77 7.79 -13.52
C TYR A 34 -15.04 9.04 -13.04
N TRP A 35 -14.88 9.99 -13.96
CA TRP A 35 -14.22 11.26 -13.68
C TRP A 35 -15.04 12.39 -14.30
N ASP A 36 -15.87 13.01 -13.45
CA ASP A 36 -16.77 14.08 -13.85
C ASP A 36 -16.26 15.45 -13.40
N ASN A 37 -16.67 16.48 -14.15
CA ASN A 37 -16.48 17.85 -13.72
C ASN A 37 -17.71 18.27 -12.91
N VAL A 38 -17.51 18.49 -11.61
CA VAL A 38 -18.57 18.94 -10.71
C VAL A 38 -18.45 20.45 -10.58
N ALA A 39 -19.50 21.16 -11.00
CA ALA A 39 -19.59 22.61 -10.80
C ALA A 39 -19.72 22.95 -9.30
N THR A 40 -19.33 24.16 -8.91
CA THR A 40 -19.24 24.57 -7.49
C THR A 40 -20.58 24.48 -6.77
N ASP A 41 -21.67 24.79 -7.45
CA ASP A 41 -23.06 24.68 -6.99
C ASP A 41 -23.53 23.24 -6.75
N GLN A 42 -22.82 22.26 -7.32
CA GLN A 42 -23.11 20.84 -7.17
C GLN A 42 -22.18 20.13 -6.18
N MET A 43 -21.34 20.89 -5.48
CA MET A 43 -20.48 20.36 -4.42
C MET A 43 -21.33 19.98 -3.20
N MET A 44 -21.02 18.84 -2.60
CA MET A 44 -21.77 18.30 -1.46
C MET A 44 -20.96 18.32 -0.16
N GLY A 45 -19.92 19.15 -0.09
CA GLY A 45 -18.99 19.19 1.05
C GLY A 45 -19.65 19.63 2.36
N ASP A 46 -20.73 20.41 2.28
CA ASP A 46 -21.41 20.99 3.43
C ASP A 46 -22.65 20.17 3.86
N LEU A 47 -22.98 19.09 3.14
CA LEU A 47 -24.16 18.28 3.43
C LEU A 47 -23.93 17.37 4.65
N SER A 48 -24.98 17.19 5.46
CA SER A 48 -24.99 16.15 6.50
C SER A 48 -25.02 14.75 5.88
N ILE A 49 -24.64 13.73 6.65
CA ILE A 49 -24.60 12.33 6.17
C ILE A 49 -25.95 11.88 5.55
N PRO A 50 -27.12 12.15 6.16
CA PRO A 50 -28.41 11.79 5.56
C PRO A 50 -28.69 12.51 4.24
N GLU A 51 -28.37 13.80 4.16
CA GLU A 51 -28.56 14.61 2.95
C GLU A 51 -27.62 14.17 1.84
N LEU A 52 -26.37 13.86 2.17
CA LEU A 52 -25.38 13.32 1.26
C LEU A 52 -25.85 11.97 0.68
N SER A 53 -26.38 11.07 1.51
CA SER A 53 -26.93 9.78 1.05
C SER A 53 -28.07 9.97 0.04
N ALA A 54 -29.00 10.88 0.34
CA ALA A 54 -30.11 11.19 -0.56
C ALA A 54 -29.65 11.84 -1.87
N ALA A 55 -28.69 12.77 -1.81
CA ALA A 55 -28.12 13.44 -2.98
C ALA A 55 -27.32 12.48 -3.86
N MET A 56 -26.55 11.58 -3.26
CA MET A 56 -25.81 10.53 -3.96
C MET A 56 -26.75 9.53 -4.63
N GLY A 57 -27.82 9.12 -3.97
CA GLY A 57 -28.83 8.20 -4.54
C GLY A 57 -29.49 8.75 -5.81
N LYS A 58 -29.82 10.05 -5.83
CA LYS A 58 -30.34 10.72 -7.03
C LYS A 58 -29.34 10.72 -8.18
N ARG A 59 -28.06 11.02 -7.90
CA ARG A 59 -27.01 11.03 -8.93
C ARG A 59 -26.71 9.66 -9.51
N THR A 60 -26.72 8.61 -8.69
CA THR A 60 -26.46 7.25 -9.19
C THR A 60 -27.54 6.72 -10.14
N GLY A 61 -28.77 7.26 -10.07
CA GLY A 61 -29.88 6.86 -10.94
C GLY A 61 -29.94 7.62 -12.27
N ASP A 62 -29.62 8.91 -12.27
CA ASP A 62 -29.92 9.82 -13.38
C ASP A 62 -28.68 10.39 -14.12
N ALA A 63 -27.46 10.16 -13.63
CA ALA A 63 -26.28 10.84 -14.16
C ALA A 63 -25.61 10.07 -15.32
N ASN A 64 -25.45 10.77 -16.45
CA ASN A 64 -24.59 10.34 -17.54
C ASN A 64 -23.12 10.64 -17.18
N HIS A 65 -22.48 9.69 -16.50
CA HIS A 65 -21.11 9.80 -16.03
C HIS A 65 -20.09 9.63 -17.16
N ASN A 66 -18.98 10.38 -17.08
CA ASN A 66 -17.82 10.17 -17.95
C ASN A 66 -16.98 9.01 -17.39
N TYR A 67 -17.34 7.79 -17.76
CA TYR A 67 -16.69 6.58 -17.26
C TYR A 67 -15.23 6.46 -17.73
N LEU A 68 -14.37 6.14 -16.76
CA LEU A 68 -13.03 5.61 -16.98
C LEU A 68 -13.07 4.08 -17.09
N LEU A 69 -13.86 3.47 -16.21
CA LEU A 69 -14.23 2.06 -16.21
C LEU A 69 -15.76 1.98 -16.21
N VAL A 70 -16.30 1.49 -17.31
CA VAL A 70 -17.73 1.18 -17.43
C VAL A 70 -18.10 0.12 -16.39
N PRO A 71 -19.31 0.15 -15.80
CA PRO A 71 -19.67 -0.78 -14.75
C PRO A 71 -19.37 -2.24 -15.10
N VAL A 72 -18.52 -2.89 -14.30
CA VAL A 72 -18.06 -4.26 -14.50
C VAL A 72 -18.32 -5.10 -13.25
N SER A 73 -18.72 -6.34 -13.47
CA SER A 73 -18.81 -7.34 -12.41
C SER A 73 -17.64 -8.31 -12.53
N ALA A 74 -17.02 -8.62 -11.40
CA ALA A 74 -15.83 -9.46 -11.34
C ALA A 74 -15.86 -10.36 -10.11
N GLN A 75 -15.28 -11.55 -10.24
CA GLN A 75 -15.00 -12.46 -9.15
C GLN A 75 -13.49 -12.59 -8.98
N ALA A 76 -13.00 -12.50 -7.75
CA ALA A 76 -11.59 -12.71 -7.43
C ALA A 76 -11.43 -13.93 -6.50
N GLN A 77 -10.56 -14.85 -6.89
CA GLN A 77 -10.17 -16.02 -6.12
C GLN A 77 -8.77 -15.79 -5.55
N VAL A 78 -8.68 -15.52 -4.25
CA VAL A 78 -7.44 -15.15 -3.58
C VAL A 78 -6.95 -16.29 -2.69
N LYS A 79 -5.79 -16.86 -3.01
CA LYS A 79 -5.05 -17.80 -2.16
C LYS A 79 -3.88 -17.07 -1.52
N ARG A 80 -3.75 -17.16 -0.19
CA ARG A 80 -2.61 -16.63 0.56
C ARG A 80 -1.91 -17.76 1.32
N ASN A 81 -0.62 -17.91 1.08
CA ASN A 81 0.28 -18.68 1.93
C ASN A 81 0.56 -17.86 3.22
N ARG A 82 0.20 -18.42 4.37
CA ARG A 82 0.33 -17.86 5.72
C ARG A 82 1.62 -18.27 6.43
N SER A 83 2.48 -19.05 5.78
CA SER A 83 3.79 -19.42 6.34
C SER A 83 4.59 -18.15 6.67
N GLU A 84 5.12 -18.07 7.88
CA GLU A 84 6.05 -17.00 8.28
C GLU A 84 7.43 -17.18 7.64
N HIS A 85 7.71 -18.37 7.08
CA HIS A 85 9.00 -18.66 6.47
C HIS A 85 9.18 -17.95 5.13
N PRO A 86 10.44 -17.65 4.74
CA PRO A 86 10.76 -17.15 3.41
C PRO A 86 10.27 -18.10 2.32
N LEU A 87 9.83 -17.53 1.19
CA LEU A 87 9.46 -18.34 0.03
C LEU A 87 10.72 -18.98 -0.56
N ARG A 88 10.73 -20.31 -0.67
CA ARG A 88 11.85 -21.08 -1.25
C ARG A 88 11.60 -21.48 -2.70
N SER A 89 10.36 -21.42 -3.17
CA SER A 89 9.99 -21.73 -4.54
C SER A 89 9.52 -20.49 -5.27
N ARG A 90 10.01 -20.31 -6.51
CA ARG A 90 9.50 -19.29 -7.43
C ARG A 90 8.10 -19.61 -7.94
N THR A 91 7.67 -20.87 -7.88
CA THR A 91 6.36 -21.33 -8.35
C THR A 91 5.27 -21.27 -7.27
N GLN A 92 5.63 -20.96 -6.02
CA GLN A 92 4.68 -20.84 -4.92
C GLN A 92 4.76 -19.43 -4.32
N PRO A 93 4.09 -18.43 -4.94
CA PRO A 93 4.07 -17.08 -4.42
C PRO A 93 3.30 -16.99 -3.10
N ARG A 94 3.55 -15.93 -2.32
CA ARG A 94 2.84 -15.70 -1.05
C ARG A 94 1.34 -15.47 -1.27
N ILE A 95 0.98 -14.84 -2.38
CA ILE A 95 -0.40 -14.50 -2.75
C ILE A 95 -0.60 -14.88 -4.21
N VAL A 96 -1.67 -15.61 -4.49
CA VAL A 96 -2.21 -15.85 -5.83
C VAL A 96 -3.58 -15.19 -5.86
N CYS A 97 -3.88 -14.45 -6.92
CA CYS A 97 -5.16 -13.79 -7.12
C CYS A 97 -5.60 -14.06 -8.56
N ASP A 98 -6.62 -14.90 -8.71
CA ASP A 98 -7.22 -15.21 -10.01
C ASP A 98 -8.47 -14.35 -10.18
N LEU A 99 -8.44 -13.44 -11.15
CA LEU A 99 -9.54 -12.54 -11.47
C LEU A 99 -10.35 -13.10 -12.63
N LYS A 100 -11.67 -13.19 -12.46
CA LYS A 100 -12.64 -13.64 -13.45
C LYS A 100 -13.61 -12.50 -13.74
N PHE A 101 -13.64 -12.06 -14.98
CA PHE A 101 -14.51 -11.02 -15.50
C PHE A 101 -14.71 -11.27 -16.99
N ASP A 102 -15.85 -10.82 -17.54
CA ASP A 102 -16.17 -11.08 -18.95
C ASP A 102 -15.48 -10.07 -19.87
N GLU A 103 -15.74 -8.77 -19.68
CA GLU A 103 -15.18 -7.71 -20.48
C GLU A 103 -14.87 -6.49 -19.59
N VAL A 104 -13.68 -5.91 -19.77
CA VAL A 104 -13.27 -4.68 -19.09
C VAL A 104 -13.10 -3.60 -20.15
N ARG A 105 -14.05 -2.66 -20.19
CA ARG A 105 -13.99 -1.51 -21.08
C ARG A 105 -13.41 -0.30 -20.34
N LEU A 106 -12.26 0.15 -20.81
CA LEU A 106 -11.60 1.36 -20.34
C LEU A 106 -11.69 2.43 -21.42
N SER A 107 -12.07 3.63 -21.01
CA SER A 107 -12.12 4.81 -21.89
C SER A 107 -11.49 5.99 -21.19
N LEU A 108 -10.61 6.70 -21.88
CA LEU A 108 -9.97 7.89 -21.34
C LEU A 108 -10.00 8.99 -22.39
N SER A 109 -10.69 10.08 -22.07
CA SER A 109 -10.66 11.29 -22.90
C SER A 109 -9.41 12.13 -22.62
N ASP A 110 -8.99 12.93 -23.60
CA ASP A 110 -7.86 13.86 -23.45
C ASP A 110 -8.05 14.82 -22.27
N ARG A 111 -9.30 15.26 -22.03
CA ARG A 111 -9.63 16.11 -20.88
C ARG A 111 -9.35 15.39 -19.57
N GLN A 112 -9.85 14.16 -19.42
CA GLN A 112 -9.64 13.37 -18.21
C GLN A 112 -8.15 13.10 -17.99
N PHE A 113 -7.42 12.72 -19.04
CA PHE A 113 -5.98 12.50 -18.96
C PHE A 113 -5.24 13.74 -18.43
N ASN A 114 -5.47 14.92 -19.02
CA ASN A 114 -4.81 16.16 -18.61
C ASN A 114 -5.17 16.57 -17.18
N GLN A 115 -6.43 16.38 -16.77
CA GLN A 115 -6.87 16.62 -15.40
C GLN A 115 -6.19 15.66 -14.43
N MET A 116 -6.17 14.36 -14.71
CA MET A 116 -5.52 13.35 -13.87
C MET A 116 -4.03 13.64 -13.67
N VAL A 117 -3.31 13.97 -14.74
CA VAL A 117 -1.88 14.33 -14.66
C VAL A 117 -1.67 15.57 -13.77
N SER A 118 -2.53 16.58 -13.91
CA SER A 118 -2.47 17.79 -13.08
C SER A 118 -2.80 17.49 -11.62
N SER A 119 -3.81 16.65 -11.37
CA SER A 119 -4.22 16.22 -10.04
C SER A 119 -3.12 15.43 -9.32
N VAL A 120 -2.38 14.56 -10.00
CA VAL A 120 -1.25 13.84 -9.40
C VAL A 120 -0.19 14.82 -8.89
N LYS A 121 0.19 15.82 -9.69
CA LYS A 121 1.14 16.88 -9.25
C LYS A 121 0.62 17.68 -8.06
N MET A 122 -0.70 17.92 -8.02
CA MET A 122 -1.34 18.60 -6.91
C MET A 122 -1.35 17.74 -5.64
N LEU A 123 -1.58 16.43 -5.77
CA LEU A 123 -1.52 15.48 -4.65
C LEU A 123 -0.12 15.44 -4.05
N ASP A 124 0.95 15.43 -4.85
CA ASP A 124 2.32 15.51 -4.35
C ASP A 124 2.53 16.78 -3.50
N SER A 125 2.01 17.91 -3.97
CA SER A 125 2.06 19.19 -3.26
C SER A 125 1.25 19.16 -1.95
N VAL A 126 0.10 18.48 -1.94
CA VAL A 126 -0.73 18.28 -0.74
C VAL A 126 -0.04 17.36 0.25
N MET A 127 0.57 16.25 -0.18
CA MET A 127 1.32 15.34 0.69
C MET A 127 2.52 16.05 1.32
N LEU A 128 3.24 16.86 0.54
CA LEU A 128 4.30 17.71 1.07
C LEU A 128 3.76 18.71 2.11
N SER A 129 2.65 19.37 1.80
CA SER A 129 2.01 20.31 2.73
C SER A 129 1.55 19.64 4.03
N GLN A 130 0.99 18.42 3.95
CA GLN A 130 0.58 17.63 5.11
C GLN A 130 1.76 17.28 6.02
N ARG A 131 2.90 16.89 5.44
CA ARG A 131 4.14 16.56 6.19
C ARG A 131 4.57 17.70 7.13
N TYR A 132 4.44 18.94 6.67
CA TYR A 132 4.86 20.11 7.43
C TYR A 132 3.69 20.83 8.12
N ARG A 133 2.44 20.39 7.94
CA ARG A 133 1.24 21.07 8.47
C ARG A 133 1.30 21.33 9.97
N LYS A 134 1.91 20.42 10.75
CA LYS A 134 2.12 20.57 12.19
C LYS A 134 3.00 21.76 12.59
N HIS A 135 3.83 22.25 11.67
CA HIS A 135 4.72 23.40 11.88
C HIS A 135 4.15 24.70 11.29
N ARG A 136 2.97 24.64 10.64
CA ARG A 136 2.36 25.80 10.00
C ARG A 136 1.85 26.77 11.06
N PRO A 137 2.26 28.06 11.03
CA PRO A 137 1.73 29.06 11.94
C PRO A 137 0.20 29.22 11.80
N THR A 138 -0.47 29.49 12.91
CA THR A 138 -1.92 29.79 12.95
C THR A 138 -2.22 31.28 12.76
N ILE A 139 -1.22 32.14 12.95
CA ILE A 139 -1.31 33.60 12.83
C ILE A 139 -1.15 34.09 11.39
N PRO A 140 -1.79 35.20 10.99
CA PRO A 140 -1.63 35.81 9.67
C PRO A 140 -0.17 36.17 9.37
N VAL A 141 0.18 36.14 8.08
CA VAL A 141 1.55 36.46 7.61
C VAL A 141 2.00 37.85 8.05
N MET A 142 1.08 38.82 8.05
CA MET A 142 1.39 40.20 8.41
C MET A 142 1.67 40.40 9.90
N GLU A 143 1.18 39.49 10.76
CA GLU A 143 1.34 39.61 12.21
C GLU A 143 2.70 39.07 12.69
N ASP A 144 3.17 37.94 12.17
CA ASP A 144 4.54 37.45 12.41
C ASP A 144 5.17 36.87 11.13
N PRO A 145 5.74 37.72 10.26
CA PRO A 145 6.46 37.25 9.08
C PRO A 145 7.61 36.30 9.43
N ARG A 146 8.24 36.43 10.60
CA ARG A 146 9.39 35.60 11.00
C ARG A 146 8.98 34.17 11.32
N ALA A 147 7.81 33.95 11.92
CA ALA A 147 7.27 32.59 12.09
C ALA A 147 7.03 31.90 10.73
N TRP A 148 6.50 32.64 9.76
CA TRP A 148 6.29 32.12 8.40
C TRP A 148 7.59 31.80 7.68
N TRP A 149 8.63 32.62 7.82
CA TRP A 149 9.96 32.31 7.28
C TRP A 149 10.59 31.07 7.94
N ARG A 150 10.47 30.91 9.27
CA ARG A 150 10.93 29.69 9.97
C ARG A 150 10.19 28.44 9.50
N TYR A 151 8.88 28.55 9.28
CA TYR A 151 8.07 27.47 8.71
C TYR A 151 8.54 27.11 7.29
N ALA A 152 8.71 28.09 6.41
CA ALA A 152 9.20 27.88 5.05
C ALA A 152 10.58 27.20 5.05
N PHE A 153 11.49 27.66 5.91
CA PHE A 153 12.80 27.03 6.10
C PHE A 153 12.65 25.56 6.53
N THR A 154 11.79 25.27 7.51
CA THR A 154 11.50 23.91 7.99
C THR A 154 10.96 23.00 6.88
N CYS A 155 10.14 23.55 5.96
CA CYS A 155 9.58 22.79 4.83
C CYS A 155 10.65 22.39 3.80
N ILE A 156 11.67 23.22 3.61
CA ILE A 156 12.71 23.02 2.60
C ILE A 156 13.89 22.24 3.19
N THR A 157 14.19 22.43 4.47
CA THR A 157 15.25 21.67 5.13
C THR A 157 14.78 20.26 5.43
N VAL A 158 15.43 19.28 4.79
CA VAL A 158 15.41 17.90 5.27
C VAL A 158 15.98 17.92 6.70
N PRO A 159 15.27 17.40 7.72
CA PRO A 159 15.79 17.40 9.08
C PRO A 159 17.17 16.75 9.09
N ARG A 160 18.19 17.51 9.52
CA ARG A 160 19.55 16.98 9.66
C ARG A 160 19.49 15.80 10.60
N GLN A 161 19.79 14.61 10.10
CA GLN A 161 19.97 13.45 10.97
C GLN A 161 21.14 13.77 11.90
N THR A 162 20.90 13.70 13.21
CA THR A 162 21.98 13.83 14.18
C THR A 162 22.85 12.58 14.13
N TRP A 163 24.12 12.71 14.50
CA TRP A 163 25.03 11.55 14.59
C TRP A 163 24.42 10.41 15.41
N LEU A 164 23.74 10.74 16.52
CA LEU A 164 23.03 9.78 17.36
C LEU A 164 21.97 8.99 16.58
N THR A 165 21.12 9.68 15.81
CA THR A 165 20.08 9.02 15.00
C THR A 165 20.69 8.17 13.87
N MET A 166 21.73 8.67 13.18
CA MET A 166 22.39 7.90 12.12
C MET A 166 23.08 6.64 12.68
N HIS A 167 23.75 6.76 13.82
CA HIS A 167 24.43 5.65 14.47
C HIS A 167 23.44 4.60 14.97
N GLN A 168 22.32 5.03 15.57
CA GLN A 168 21.24 4.13 15.97
C GLN A 168 20.62 3.42 14.75
N ARG A 169 20.34 4.16 13.68
CA ARG A 169 19.86 3.61 12.40
C ARG A 169 20.82 2.60 11.79
N ALA A 170 22.12 2.85 11.84
CA ALA A 170 23.14 1.92 11.35
C ALA A 170 23.16 0.62 12.16
N LYS A 171 23.08 0.70 13.49
CA LYS A 171 22.99 -0.48 14.38
C LYS A 171 21.75 -1.31 14.09
N GLU A 172 20.58 -0.66 13.96
CA GLU A 172 19.33 -1.32 13.60
C GLU A 172 19.43 -2.04 12.24
N ASN A 173 20.01 -1.38 11.24
CA ASN A 173 20.17 -1.95 9.90
C ASN A 173 21.06 -3.21 9.93
N ILE A 174 22.20 -3.17 10.63
CA ILE A 174 23.08 -4.33 10.78
C ILE A 174 22.34 -5.47 11.47
N ALA A 175 21.71 -5.19 12.62
CA ALA A 175 20.98 -6.19 13.37
C ALA A 175 19.83 -6.80 12.56
N TYR A 176 19.07 -5.98 11.82
CA TYR A 176 17.99 -6.44 10.94
C TYR A 176 18.53 -7.35 9.83
N VAL A 177 19.59 -6.95 9.15
CA VAL A 177 20.21 -7.77 8.08
C VAL A 177 20.72 -9.09 8.63
N ASP A 178 21.33 -9.10 9.81
CA ASP A 178 21.83 -10.33 10.44
C ASP A 178 20.68 -11.27 10.83
N ILE A 179 19.61 -10.73 11.44
CA ILE A 179 18.40 -11.48 11.79
C ILE A 179 17.75 -12.05 10.53
N TYR A 180 17.62 -11.23 9.48
CA TYR A 180 17.00 -11.65 8.22
C TYR A 180 17.85 -12.68 7.47
N SER A 181 19.19 -12.54 7.49
CA SER A 181 20.10 -13.53 6.91
C SER A 181 19.98 -14.87 7.61
N LYS A 182 19.92 -14.88 8.95
CA LYS A 182 19.65 -16.10 9.74
C LYS A 182 18.31 -16.73 9.36
N LEU A 183 17.25 -15.92 9.24
CA LEU A 183 15.93 -16.38 8.80
C LEU A 183 15.97 -17.02 7.41
N LEU A 184 16.77 -16.48 6.49
CA LEU A 184 16.99 -17.03 5.15
C LEU A 184 17.87 -18.30 5.14
N HIS A 185 18.74 -18.50 6.12
CA HIS A 185 19.57 -19.71 6.22
C HIS A 185 18.85 -20.88 6.86
N THR A 186 17.97 -20.64 7.84
CA THR A 186 17.26 -21.71 8.54
C THR A 186 16.34 -22.47 7.57
N SER A 187 16.75 -23.69 7.20
CA SER A 187 15.88 -24.65 6.52
C SER A 187 14.79 -25.10 7.49
N THR A 188 13.56 -25.14 6.97
CA THR A 188 12.34 -25.73 7.54
C THR A 188 12.55 -26.52 8.86
N ALA A 189 11.97 -25.99 9.95
CA ALA A 189 11.80 -26.62 11.27
C ALA A 189 12.89 -26.45 12.36
N SER A 190 13.82 -25.49 12.27
CA SER A 190 14.65 -25.09 13.42
C SER A 190 14.11 -23.85 14.13
N ALA A 191 14.48 -23.72 15.41
CA ALA A 191 13.87 -22.96 16.49
C ALA A 191 13.28 -21.59 16.10
N PRO A 192 12.14 -21.20 16.71
CA PRO A 192 11.59 -19.86 16.54
C PRO A 192 12.66 -18.80 16.83
N LEU A 193 12.66 -17.72 16.04
CA LEU A 193 13.51 -16.55 16.32
C LEU A 193 13.35 -16.18 17.79
N ALA A 194 14.46 -15.87 18.46
CA ALA A 194 14.43 -15.33 19.81
C ALA A 194 13.43 -14.17 19.87
N PRO A 195 12.63 -14.05 20.95
CA PRO A 195 11.54 -13.06 21.03
C PRO A 195 12.03 -11.64 20.74
N ASP A 196 13.22 -11.29 21.23
CA ASP A 196 13.86 -9.99 20.99
C ASP A 196 14.17 -9.74 19.50
N HIS A 197 14.66 -10.78 18.80
CA HIS A 197 14.93 -10.68 17.36
C HIS A 197 13.63 -10.53 16.55
N LYS A 198 12.56 -11.23 16.96
CA LYS A 198 11.24 -11.09 16.33
C LYS A 198 10.70 -9.68 16.55
N GLN A 199 10.77 -9.17 17.78
CA GLN A 199 10.32 -7.82 18.11
C GLN A 199 11.10 -6.75 17.32
N LEU A 200 12.43 -6.82 17.28
CA LEU A 200 13.25 -5.86 16.51
C LEU A 200 12.89 -5.90 15.03
N LYS A 201 12.77 -7.10 14.44
CA LYS A 201 12.38 -7.28 13.05
C LYS A 201 11.02 -6.62 12.78
N ASP A 202 10.03 -6.89 13.62
CA ASP A 202 8.65 -6.42 13.42
C ASP A 202 8.54 -4.91 13.63
N THR A 203 9.26 -4.33 14.60
CA THR A 203 9.38 -2.87 14.77
C THR A 203 10.01 -2.23 13.53
N VAL A 204 11.11 -2.77 13.02
CA VAL A 204 11.75 -2.26 11.80
C VAL A 204 10.81 -2.40 10.60
N GLU A 205 10.06 -3.50 10.46
CA GLU A 205 9.11 -3.65 9.35
C GLU A 205 7.89 -2.73 9.44
N TRP A 206 7.52 -2.31 10.65
CA TRP A 206 6.42 -1.38 10.88
C TRP A 206 6.82 0.08 10.66
N GLU A 207 8.01 0.47 11.11
CA GLU A 207 8.46 1.86 11.06
C GLU A 207 9.02 2.29 9.71
N ARG A 208 9.45 1.34 8.88
CA ARG A 208 10.27 1.61 7.69
C ARG A 208 9.46 1.57 6.41
N GLY A 209 9.80 2.46 5.48
CA GLY A 209 9.23 2.47 4.15
C GLY A 209 9.69 1.27 3.31
N PHE A 210 8.95 1.03 2.22
CA PHE A 210 9.21 -0.06 1.29
C PHE A 210 10.65 -0.04 0.74
N ASP A 211 11.14 1.12 0.29
CA ASP A 211 12.46 1.24 -0.33
C ASP A 211 13.60 0.91 0.65
N GLU A 212 13.50 1.36 1.91
CA GLU A 212 14.47 1.06 2.95
C GLU A 212 14.49 -0.45 3.27
N LEU A 213 13.32 -1.06 3.47
CA LEU A 213 13.21 -2.49 3.75
C LEU A 213 13.70 -3.33 2.57
N ARG A 214 13.41 -2.91 1.34
CA ARG A 214 13.89 -3.57 0.13
C ARG A 214 15.42 -3.62 0.11
N ALA A 215 16.08 -2.48 0.31
CA ALA A 215 17.54 -2.40 0.30
C ALA A 215 18.17 -3.31 1.38
N LEU A 216 17.63 -3.29 2.61
CA LEU A 216 18.13 -4.16 3.69
C LEU A 216 17.96 -5.65 3.37
N ARG A 217 16.81 -6.04 2.82
CA ARG A 217 16.53 -7.44 2.45
C ARG A 217 17.37 -7.90 1.27
N GLU A 218 17.62 -7.03 0.29
CA GLU A 218 18.54 -7.32 -0.83
C GLU A 218 19.96 -7.62 -0.33
N VAL A 219 20.47 -6.84 0.63
CA VAL A 219 21.77 -7.10 1.27
C VAL A 219 21.76 -8.47 1.97
N ALA A 220 20.72 -8.76 2.75
CA ALA A 220 20.60 -10.05 3.42
C ALA A 220 20.53 -11.23 2.43
N MET A 221 19.77 -11.09 1.33
CA MET A 221 19.71 -12.10 0.27
C MET A 221 21.05 -12.30 -0.44
N CYS A 222 21.82 -11.22 -0.65
CA CYS A 222 23.18 -11.32 -1.22
C CYS A 222 24.12 -12.11 -0.31
N ARG A 223 24.04 -11.93 1.02
CA ARG A 223 24.86 -12.67 1.99
C ARG A 223 24.56 -14.17 2.00
N VAL A 224 23.33 -14.56 1.65
CA VAL A 224 22.83 -15.94 1.75
C VAL A 224 22.87 -16.66 0.40
N ARG A 225 23.21 -15.97 -0.69
CA ARG A 225 23.23 -16.54 -2.04
C ARG A 225 24.22 -17.71 -2.09
N PRO A 226 23.80 -18.92 -2.48
CA PRO A 226 24.72 -20.04 -2.64
C PRO A 226 25.75 -19.72 -3.74
N PRO A 227 26.98 -20.25 -3.63
CA PRO A 227 27.99 -20.08 -4.67
C PRO A 227 27.44 -20.57 -6.03
N PRO A 228 27.83 -19.93 -7.14
CA PRO A 228 27.42 -20.36 -8.47
C PRO A 228 27.81 -21.82 -8.66
N LEU A 229 26.88 -22.64 -9.15
CA LEU A 229 27.14 -24.05 -9.42
C LEU A 229 28.27 -24.13 -10.47
N PRO A 230 29.33 -24.93 -10.23
CA PRO A 230 30.31 -25.22 -11.26
C PRO A 230 29.56 -25.95 -12.39
N ASN A 231 29.46 -25.30 -13.55
CA ASN A 231 28.74 -25.74 -14.75
C ASN A 231 27.22 -25.49 -14.73
N ALA A 232 26.81 -24.23 -14.89
CA ALA A 232 25.56 -23.95 -15.60
C ALA A 232 25.89 -23.90 -17.11
N PRO A 233 25.13 -24.61 -17.97
CA PRO A 233 25.32 -24.58 -19.42
C PRO A 233 25.10 -23.18 -20.02
#